data_AF-A0A5J4XA55-F1
#
_entry.id   AF-A0A5J4XA55-F1
#
_cell.length_a   1.000
_cell.length_b   1.000
_cell.length_c   1.000
_cell.angle_alpha   90.00
_cell.angle_beta   90.00
_cell.angle_gamma   90.00
#
_symmetry.space_group_name_H-M   'P 1'
#
loop_
_entity.id
_entity.type
_entity.pdbx_description
1 polymer ?
#
loop_
_entity_poly.entity_id
_entity_poly.type
_entity_poly.pdbx_seq_one_letter_code
_entity_poly.pdbx_strand_id
1 'polypeptide(L)'
;IGIADASCSFAAGKGPWDDGNDQKTVKYYSDGKLVHLTYSKVNQKYYDGQRIAVEVDMTTVPRKATFFVDDIEQPNFVIDIPEAVRFWVYTFDKSSSFTVIKFERLIKSTSQGVYGSKGLQWGKEWE
;
A
#
# COMPACT_ATOMS: atom_id res chain seq x y z
N ILE A 1 0.93 5.15 -3.54
CA ILE A 1 -0.46 4.63 -3.34
C ILE A 1 -0.53 3.89 -2.02
N GLY A 2 -1.72 3.54 -1.53
CA GLY A 2 -1.82 2.85 -0.27
C GLY A 2 -3.19 2.25 0.03
N ILE A 3 -3.25 1.65 1.21
CA ILE A 3 -4.50 1.21 1.84
C ILE A 3 -4.70 1.96 3.16
N ALA A 4 -5.95 2.08 3.58
CA ALA A 4 -6.34 2.69 4.84
C ALA A 4 -7.40 1.84 5.51
N ASP A 5 -7.46 1.89 6.84
CA ASP A 5 -8.60 1.37 7.58
C ASP A 5 -9.90 2.05 7.13
N ALA A 6 -11.01 1.30 7.10
CA ALA A 6 -12.29 1.83 6.67
C ALA A 6 -12.90 2.91 7.60
N SER A 7 -12.28 3.22 8.74
CA SER A 7 -12.63 4.40 9.55
C SER A 7 -11.99 5.70 9.05
N CYS A 8 -10.96 5.66 8.18
CA CYS A 8 -10.23 6.85 7.74
C CYS A 8 -11.05 7.77 6.82
N SER A 9 -11.24 9.03 7.21
CA SER A 9 -11.84 10.05 6.34
C SER A 9 -10.75 10.86 5.63
N PHE A 10 -10.93 11.17 4.35
CA PHE A 10 -10.02 12.00 3.56
C PHE A 10 -10.76 13.25 3.07
N ALA A 11 -10.62 14.35 3.81
CA ALA A 11 -11.16 15.64 3.39
C ALA A 11 -10.28 16.29 2.30
N ALA A 12 -10.90 17.12 1.46
CA ALA A 12 -10.17 17.87 0.45
C ALA A 12 -9.12 18.78 1.11
N GLY A 13 -7.89 18.78 0.57
CA GLY A 13 -6.78 19.58 1.09
C GLY A 13 -6.09 19.00 2.34
N LYS A 14 -6.46 17.78 2.77
CA LYS A 14 -5.80 17.06 3.87
C LYS A 14 -4.88 15.97 3.36
N GLY A 15 -3.74 15.81 4.02
CA GLY A 15 -2.83 14.70 3.81
C GLY A 15 -3.41 13.39 4.32
N PRO A 16 -2.93 12.24 3.82
CA PRO A 16 -3.41 10.93 4.23
C PRO A 16 -3.07 10.56 5.69
N TRP A 17 -2.19 11.31 6.35
CA TRP A 17 -1.84 11.18 7.77
C TRP A 17 -2.60 12.17 8.68
N ASP A 18 -3.32 13.13 8.10
CA ASP A 18 -4.09 14.11 8.88
C ASP A 18 -5.31 13.45 9.54
N ASP A 19 -5.96 14.19 10.45
CA ASP A 19 -7.23 13.81 11.07
C ASP A 19 -7.19 12.45 11.80
N GLY A 20 -6.03 12.07 12.33
CA GLY A 20 -5.82 10.82 13.09
C GLY A 20 -5.65 9.57 12.21
N ASN A 21 -5.29 9.75 10.94
CA ASN A 21 -5.07 8.66 9.99
C ASN A 21 -3.62 8.14 9.96
N ASP A 22 -2.68 8.81 10.62
CA ASP A 22 -1.25 8.46 10.69
C ASP A 22 -0.99 7.01 11.11
N GLN A 23 -1.79 6.47 12.03
CA GLN A 23 -1.68 5.08 12.50
C GLN A 23 -2.63 4.11 11.79
N LYS A 24 -3.37 4.59 10.79
CA LYS A 24 -4.46 3.85 10.14
C LYS A 24 -4.28 3.70 8.64
N THR A 25 -3.10 4.03 8.12
CA THR A 25 -2.79 3.93 6.70
C THR A 25 -1.47 3.20 6.48
N VAL A 26 -1.36 2.51 5.35
CA VAL A 26 -0.11 2.03 4.78
C VAL A 26 0.09 2.73 3.44
N LYS A 27 1.26 3.31 3.25
CA LYS A 27 1.66 3.99 2.01
C LYS A 27 2.86 3.30 1.39
N TYR A 28 2.82 3.07 0.09
CA TYR A 28 4.00 2.78 -0.71
C TYR A 28 4.48 4.06 -1.41
N TYR A 29 5.70 4.50 -1.07
CA TYR A 29 6.33 5.74 -1.53
C TYR A 29 7.26 5.48 -2.72
N SER A 30 7.52 6.51 -3.52
CA SER A 30 8.38 6.42 -4.72
C SER A 30 9.83 6.01 -4.42
N ASP A 31 10.31 6.23 -3.21
CA ASP A 31 11.63 5.79 -2.76
C ASP A 31 11.69 4.32 -2.32
N GLY A 32 10.60 3.57 -2.52
CA GLY A 32 10.51 2.15 -2.22
C GLY A 32 10.13 1.85 -0.77
N LYS A 33 9.84 2.85 0.05
CA LYS A 33 9.42 2.60 1.43
C LYS A 33 7.94 2.28 1.50
N LEU A 34 7.60 1.18 2.17
CA LEU A 34 6.31 1.08 2.85
C LEU A 34 6.37 1.90 4.13
N VAL A 35 5.34 2.69 4.40
CA VAL A 35 5.21 3.56 5.57
C VAL A 35 3.91 3.24 6.29
N HIS A 36 3.98 3.05 7.59
CA HIS A 36 2.87 2.93 8.54
C HIS A 36 3.23 3.74 9.79
N LEU A 37 3.41 3.10 10.96
CA LEU A 37 3.99 3.73 12.16
C LEU A 37 5.47 4.08 11.96
N THR A 38 6.20 3.21 11.25
CA THR A 38 7.58 3.44 10.81
C THR A 38 7.69 3.15 9.30
N TYR A 39 8.89 2.93 8.78
CA TYR A 39 9.12 2.68 7.36
C TYR A 39 10.00 1.45 7.11
N SER A 40 9.72 0.73 6.02
CA SER A 40 10.53 -0.40 5.54
C SER A 40 11.63 0.06 4.56
N LYS A 41 12.65 -0.76 4.26
CA LYS A 41 13.78 -0.37 3.39
C LYS A 41 14.03 -1.18 2.11
N VAL A 42 13.26 -2.25 1.85
CA VAL A 42 13.69 -3.31 0.90
C VAL A 42 12.99 -3.25 -0.47
N ASN A 43 11.86 -2.55 -0.61
CA ASN A 43 11.15 -2.55 -1.90
C ASN A 43 11.81 -1.63 -2.92
N GLN A 44 11.55 -1.88 -4.20
CA GLN A 44 12.10 -1.10 -5.29
C GLN A 44 11.49 0.31 -5.33
N LYS A 45 12.26 1.26 -5.85
CA LYS A 45 11.77 2.60 -6.18
C LYS A 45 10.89 2.55 -7.41
N TYR A 46 10.02 3.54 -7.58
CA TYR A 46 9.28 3.73 -8.81
C TYR A 46 9.33 5.19 -9.26
N TYR A 47 9.14 5.39 -10.56
CA TYR A 47 9.22 6.69 -11.24
C TYR A 47 7.98 6.92 -12.12
N ASP A 48 7.85 8.15 -12.62
CA ASP A 48 6.77 8.52 -13.52
C ASP A 48 6.76 7.62 -14.76
N GLY A 49 5.55 7.26 -15.21
CA GLY A 49 5.32 6.35 -16.33
C GLY A 49 5.30 4.85 -15.95
N GLN A 50 5.75 4.48 -14.76
CA GLN A 50 5.64 3.11 -14.27
C GLN A 50 4.27 2.79 -13.69
N ARG A 51 3.89 1.51 -13.74
CA ARG A 51 2.64 1.02 -13.14
C ARG A 51 2.91 0.60 -11.70
N ILE A 52 2.11 1.11 -10.78
CA ILE A 52 2.12 0.71 -9.37
C ILE A 52 0.78 0.08 -9.00
N ALA A 53 0.82 -1.06 -8.31
CA ALA A 53 -0.39 -1.77 -7.89
C ALA A 53 -0.31 -2.20 -6.44
N VAL A 54 -1.47 -2.37 -5.83
CA VAL A 54 -1.65 -3.03 -4.54
C VAL A 54 -2.74 -4.08 -4.70
N GLU A 55 -2.44 -5.30 -4.28
CA GLU A 55 -3.39 -6.39 -4.19
C GLU A 55 -3.68 -6.65 -2.71
N VAL A 56 -4.96 -6.65 -2.32
CA VAL A 56 -5.38 -7.00 -0.96
C VAL A 56 -6.05 -8.36 -0.99
N ASP A 57 -5.47 -9.31 -0.26
CA ASP A 57 -6.09 -10.61 -0.02
C ASP A 57 -6.81 -10.58 1.33
N MET A 58 -8.13 -10.42 1.25
CA MET A 58 -9.02 -10.39 2.41
C MET A 58 -9.49 -11.78 2.84
N THR A 59 -9.08 -12.84 2.12
CA THR A 59 -9.56 -14.21 2.34
C THR A 59 -8.58 -15.07 3.14
N THR A 60 -7.30 -14.71 3.15
CA THR A 60 -6.28 -15.39 3.94
C THR A 60 -6.28 -14.92 5.40
N VAL A 61 -5.75 -15.76 6.29
CA VAL A 61 -5.43 -15.41 7.67
C VAL A 61 -3.94 -15.69 7.90
N PRO A 62 -3.10 -14.66 8.09
CA PRO A 62 -3.46 -13.24 8.13
C PRO A 62 -3.86 -12.69 6.74
N ARG A 63 -4.74 -11.67 6.74
CA ARG A 63 -5.04 -10.88 5.53
C ARG A 63 -3.79 -10.11 5.10
N LYS A 64 -3.58 -9.91 3.80
CA LYS A 64 -2.34 -9.30 3.31
C LYS A 64 -2.57 -8.22 2.26
N ALA A 65 -1.65 -7.27 2.18
CA ALA A 65 -1.54 -6.28 1.12
C ALA A 65 -0.15 -6.36 0.47
N THR A 66 -0.12 -6.79 -0.79
CA THR A 66 1.10 -6.95 -1.58
C THR A 66 1.20 -5.83 -2.61
N PHE A 67 2.40 -5.28 -2.79
CA PHE A 67 2.66 -4.17 -3.72
C PHE A 67 3.44 -4.65 -4.93
N PHE A 68 3.25 -3.95 -6.05
CA PHE A 68 3.91 -4.26 -7.32
C PHE A 68 4.38 -2.98 -8.01
N VAL A 69 5.50 -3.07 -8.73
CA VAL A 69 5.95 -2.04 -9.69
C VAL A 69 6.22 -2.73 -11.02
N ASP A 70 5.58 -2.26 -12.09
CA ASP A 70 5.58 -2.88 -13.42
C ASP A 70 5.34 -4.40 -13.39
N ASP A 71 4.31 -4.80 -12.62
CA ASP A 71 3.89 -6.19 -12.40
C ASP A 71 4.92 -7.07 -11.65
N ILE A 72 6.01 -6.47 -11.13
CA ILE A 72 7.00 -7.16 -10.28
C ILE A 72 6.58 -7.05 -8.81
N GLU A 73 6.35 -8.20 -8.18
CA GLU A 73 6.00 -8.32 -6.76
C GLU A 73 7.11 -7.79 -5.85
N GLN A 74 6.74 -7.01 -4.83
CA GLN A 74 7.67 -6.43 -3.88
C GLN A 74 7.92 -7.33 -2.66
N PRO A 75 9.17 -7.42 -2.16
CA PRO A 75 9.53 -8.33 -1.07
C PRO A 75 8.86 -8.00 0.26
N ASN A 76 8.70 -6.71 0.60
CA ASN A 76 7.93 -6.31 1.77
C ASN A 76 6.46 -6.15 1.38
N PHE A 77 5.61 -6.81 2.14
CA PHE A 77 4.16 -6.73 2.07
C PHE A 77 3.60 -6.56 3.49
N VAL A 78 2.35 -6.12 3.62
CA VAL A 78 1.72 -5.93 4.93
C VAL A 78 0.81 -7.10 5.26
N ILE A 79 0.89 -7.60 6.48
CA ILE A 79 0.02 -8.66 7.00
C ILE A 79 -0.87 -8.15 8.13
N ASP A 80 -1.94 -8.87 8.38
CA ASP A 80 -2.93 -8.57 9.44
C ASP A 80 -3.64 -7.22 9.21
N ILE A 81 -3.85 -6.87 7.93
CA ILE A 81 -4.58 -5.65 7.55
C ILE A 81 -6.02 -5.67 8.11
N PRO A 82 -6.70 -4.52 8.26
CA PRO A 82 -8.05 -4.45 8.83
C PRO A 82 -9.11 -5.27 8.08
N GLU A 83 -10.25 -5.54 8.72
CA GLU A 83 -11.40 -6.26 8.12
C GLU A 83 -12.02 -5.56 6.92
N ALA A 84 -11.92 -4.23 6.87
CA ALA A 84 -12.36 -3.41 5.77
C ALA A 84 -11.32 -2.33 5.49
N VAL A 85 -10.98 -2.15 4.21
CA VAL A 85 -9.97 -1.20 3.78
C VAL A 85 -10.49 -0.26 2.69
N ARG A 86 -9.88 0.91 2.61
CA ARG A 86 -10.01 1.84 1.48
C ARG A 86 -8.70 1.90 0.70
N PHE A 87 -8.79 1.98 -0.62
CA PHE A 87 -7.64 2.33 -1.46
C PHE A 87 -7.54 3.85 -1.57
N TRP A 88 -6.32 4.36 -1.55
CA TRP A 88 -6.08 5.79 -1.71
C TRP A 88 -4.81 6.08 -2.51
N VAL A 89 -4.81 7.24 -3.15
CA VAL A 89 -3.68 7.78 -3.91
C VAL A 89 -3.41 9.19 -3.41
N TYR A 90 -2.14 9.57 -3.34
CA TYR A 90 -1.70 10.89 -2.92
C TYR A 90 -0.73 11.44 -3.94
N THR A 91 -1.04 12.62 -4.44
CA THR A 91 -0.20 13.44 -5.32
C THR A 91 0.20 14.69 -4.55
N PHE A 92 1.49 15.03 -4.56
CA PHE A 92 2.02 16.17 -3.81
C PHE A 92 2.24 17.40 -4.69
N ASP A 93 2.91 17.21 -5.82
CA ASP A 93 3.29 18.32 -6.69
C ASP A 93 2.09 18.84 -7.48
N LYS A 94 2.12 20.15 -7.77
CA LYS A 94 1.09 20.80 -8.57
C LYS A 94 1.08 20.19 -9.97
N SER A 95 -0.13 19.93 -10.48
CA SER A 95 -0.36 19.30 -11.79
C SER A 95 0.07 17.83 -11.90
N SER A 96 0.52 17.19 -10.82
CA SER A 96 0.65 15.73 -10.80
C SER A 96 -0.70 15.08 -11.05
N SER A 97 -0.68 13.99 -11.80
CA SER A 97 -1.87 13.19 -12.08
C SER A 97 -1.50 11.72 -12.14
N PHE A 98 -2.51 10.87 -12.04
CA PHE A 98 -2.38 9.45 -12.23
C PHE A 98 -3.61 8.96 -13.00
N THR A 99 -3.49 7.79 -13.61
CA THR A 99 -4.62 7.13 -14.28
C THR A 99 -4.86 5.79 -13.61
N VAL A 100 -6.10 5.52 -13.21
CA VAL A 100 -6.50 4.18 -12.77
C VAL A 100 -6.73 3.33 -14.01
N ILE A 101 -5.76 2.47 -14.33
CA ILE A 101 -5.84 1.57 -15.48
C ILE A 101 -6.62 0.28 -15.17
N LYS A 102 -6.71 -0.09 -13.88
CA LYS A 102 -7.28 -1.36 -13.44
C LYS A 102 -7.80 -1.26 -12.01
N PHE A 103 -9.04 -1.69 -11.80
CA PHE A 103 -9.65 -1.87 -10.48
C PHE A 103 -10.62 -3.04 -10.57
N GLU A 104 -10.19 -4.20 -10.09
CA GLU A 104 -10.95 -5.44 -10.25
C GLU A 104 -10.85 -6.33 -9.01
N ARG A 105 -11.80 -7.25 -8.90
CA ARG A 105 -11.75 -8.34 -7.93
C ARG A 105 -11.15 -9.57 -8.60
N LEU A 106 -10.05 -10.06 -8.05
CA LEU A 106 -9.42 -11.29 -8.49
C LEU A 106 -10.06 -12.50 -7.80
N ILE A 107 -10.13 -13.64 -8.51
CA ILE A 107 -10.60 -14.92 -7.94
C ILE A 107 -9.50 -15.56 -7.09
N LYS A 108 -8.24 -15.36 -7.50
CA LYS A 108 -7.05 -15.87 -6.82
C LYS A 108 -5.99 -14.77 -6.78
N SER A 109 -5.28 -14.69 -5.66
CA SER A 109 -4.13 -13.80 -5.50
C SER A 109 -3.09 -14.03 -6.59
N THR A 110 -2.55 -12.95 -7.16
CA THR A 110 -1.42 -13.03 -8.11
C THR A 110 -0.07 -13.03 -7.41
N SER A 111 -0.03 -12.65 -6.14
CA SER A 111 1.15 -12.72 -5.27
C SER A 111 1.57 -14.17 -5.07
N GLN A 112 2.81 -14.48 -5.45
CA GLN A 112 3.44 -15.79 -5.31
C GLN A 112 4.46 -15.82 -4.17
N GLY A 113 4.87 -14.64 -3.70
CA GLY A 113 5.99 -14.48 -2.77
C GLY A 113 7.32 -14.50 -3.52
N VAL A 114 8.25 -13.63 -3.09
CA VAL A 114 9.60 -13.53 -3.64
C VAL A 114 10.66 -13.93 -2.61
N TYR A 115 11.85 -14.32 -3.05
CA TYR A 115 12.93 -14.66 -2.11
C TYR A 115 13.27 -13.47 -1.20
N GLY A 116 13.41 -13.74 0.10
CA GLY A 116 13.67 -12.70 1.10
C GLY A 116 12.45 -11.83 1.45
N SER A 117 11.23 -12.26 1.09
CA SER A 117 10.01 -11.51 1.44
C SER A 117 9.84 -11.38 2.96
N LYS A 118 9.35 -10.22 3.39
CA LYS A 118 9.05 -9.93 4.80
C LYS A 118 7.62 -9.43 4.95
N GLY A 119 6.81 -10.17 5.70
CA GLY A 119 5.49 -9.73 6.12
C GLY A 119 5.60 -8.73 7.27
N LEU A 120 5.16 -7.50 7.02
CA LEU A 120 5.19 -6.40 7.99
C LEU A 120 3.82 -6.29 8.67
N GLN A 121 3.76 -6.46 9.99
CA GLN A 121 2.47 -6.51 10.69
C GLN A 121 1.85 -5.11 10.81
N TRP A 122 0.56 -4.99 10.44
CA TRP A 122 -0.21 -3.78 10.69
C TRP A 122 -0.28 -3.45 12.19
N GLY A 123 -0.26 -2.16 12.53
CA GLY A 123 -0.31 -1.69 13.92
C GLY A 123 0.96 -1.93 14.72
N LYS A 124 2.07 -2.30 14.06
CA LYS A 124 3.39 -2.50 14.66
C LYS A 124 4.43 -1.60 14.00
N GLU A 125 5.45 -1.24 14.78
CA GLU A 125 6.67 -0.67 14.24
C GLU A 125 7.43 -1.75 13.46
N TRP A 126 8.05 -1.34 12.36
CA TRP A 126 8.84 -2.19 11.49
C TRP A 126 10.32 -1.87 11.63
N GLU A 127 11.13 -2.92 11.73
CA GLU A 127 12.61 -2.88 11.72
C GLU A 127 13.19 -3.21 10.33
#